data_AF-A0A933LWJ1-F1
#
_entry.id   AF-A0A933LWJ1-F1
#
_cell.length_a   1.000
_cell.length_b   1.000
_cell.length_c   1.000
_cell.angle_alpha   90.00
_cell.angle_beta   90.00
_cell.angle_gamma   90.00
#
_symmetry.space_group_name_H-M   'P 1'
#
loop_
_entity.id
_entity.type
_entity.pdbx_description
1 polymer ?
#
loop_
_entity_poly.entity_id
_entity_poly.type
_entity_poly.pdbx_seq_one_letter_code
_entity_poly.pdbx_strand_id
1 'polypeptide(L)'
;AKPGDNDTSVTGWAVMALKSARVSELSVPKEAFEGAKNWLDSVTDDQYRRTGYMQKGDTGARPREQIGKFAPAETCSAISIMSRVFMGAERGEPLLKAQGDLLSQNLPRWDTNGGPGGTSRIDFYYWYYGTLAMFQLGDDYWKTWNEAMKTAIVGHQRKDGDERGSWDPIDVWGNEGGRVYATALNVLSLEIYYRYDRAFK
;
A
#
# COMPACT_ATOMS: atom_id res chain seq x y z
N ALA A 1 -13.35 8.13 -15.38
CA ALA A 1 -13.85 6.80 -15.00
C ALA A 1 -15.33 6.70 -15.37
N LYS A 2 -15.76 5.60 -16.02
CA LYS A 2 -17.18 5.30 -16.22
C LYS A 2 -17.64 4.32 -15.12
N PRO A 3 -18.94 4.26 -14.78
CA PRO A 3 -19.46 3.20 -13.93
C PRO A 3 -19.05 1.82 -14.47
N GLY A 4 -18.37 1.01 -13.66
CA GLY A 4 -17.82 -0.30 -14.06
C GLY A 4 -16.31 -0.32 -14.32
N ASP A 5 -15.67 0.83 -14.55
CA ASP A 5 -14.20 0.95 -14.58
C ASP A 5 -13.67 1.10 -13.14
N ASN A 6 -13.63 -0.01 -12.41
CA ASN A 6 -13.08 -0.04 -11.05
C ASN A 6 -11.71 -0.71 -11.05
N ASP A 7 -10.84 -0.23 -10.17
CA ASP A 7 -9.60 -0.91 -9.83
C ASP A 7 -9.34 -0.79 -8.32
N THR A 8 -8.52 -1.69 -7.78
CA THR A 8 -8.22 -1.74 -6.35
C THR A 8 -7.47 -0.51 -5.87
N SER A 9 -6.63 0.11 -6.70
CA SER A 9 -5.86 1.31 -6.33
C SER A 9 -6.77 2.51 -6.08
N VAL A 10 -7.63 2.84 -7.03
CA VAL A 10 -8.60 3.92 -6.95
C VAL A 10 -9.64 3.64 -5.86
N THR A 11 -10.08 2.38 -5.72
CA THR A 11 -10.99 1.98 -4.64
C THR A 11 -10.37 2.27 -3.27
N GLY A 12 -9.08 1.98 -3.07
CA GLY A 12 -8.36 2.30 -1.84
C GLY A 12 -8.38 3.79 -1.48
N TRP A 13 -8.10 4.66 -2.46
CA TRP A 13 -8.19 6.12 -2.27
C TRP A 13 -9.60 6.57 -1.91
N ALA A 14 -10.61 6.05 -2.59
CA ALA A 14 -12.01 6.35 -2.27
C ALA A 14 -12.37 5.92 -0.84
N VAL A 15 -11.95 4.74 -0.39
CA VAL A 15 -12.19 4.28 0.99
C VAL A 15 -11.51 5.18 2.02
N MET A 16 -10.28 5.64 1.77
CA MET A 16 -9.61 6.60 2.65
C MET A 16 -10.38 7.92 2.73
N ALA A 17 -10.89 8.43 1.60
CA ALA A 17 -11.70 9.65 1.58
C ALA A 17 -13.02 9.47 2.35
N LEU A 18 -13.74 8.37 2.13
CA LEU A 18 -14.99 8.05 2.84
C LEU A 18 -14.75 7.89 4.35
N LYS A 19 -13.66 7.22 4.74
CA LYS A 19 -13.27 7.09 6.15
C LYS A 19 -12.99 8.47 6.75
N SER A 20 -12.27 9.32 6.05
CA SER A 20 -11.94 10.70 6.46
C SER A 20 -13.19 11.56 6.65
N ALA A 21 -14.15 11.46 5.72
CA ALA A 21 -15.44 12.15 5.82
C ALA A 21 -16.21 11.70 7.08
N ARG A 22 -16.28 10.38 7.33
CA ARG A 22 -16.98 9.84 8.51
C ARG A 22 -16.33 10.24 9.83
N VAL A 23 -15.00 10.26 9.94
CA VAL A 23 -14.31 10.73 11.16
C VAL A 23 -14.42 12.24 11.35
N SER A 24 -14.72 12.98 10.27
CA SER A 24 -15.05 14.41 10.29
C SER A 24 -16.55 14.67 10.49
N GLU A 25 -17.30 13.66 10.93
CA GLU A 25 -18.75 13.73 11.21
C GLU A 25 -19.63 14.09 10.00
N LEU A 26 -19.10 13.93 8.78
CA LEU A 26 -19.89 14.08 7.56
C LEU A 26 -20.73 12.82 7.33
N SER A 27 -21.93 13.02 6.78
CA SER A 27 -22.81 11.92 6.38
C SER A 27 -22.20 11.17 5.19
N VAL A 28 -22.02 9.86 5.35
CA VAL A 28 -21.52 8.96 4.31
C VAL A 28 -22.54 7.84 4.09
N PRO A 29 -23.06 7.66 2.86
CA PRO A 29 -23.97 6.56 2.56
C PRO A 29 -23.32 5.20 2.85
N LYS A 30 -24.06 4.30 3.50
CA LYS A 30 -23.55 2.96 3.86
C LYS A 30 -23.18 2.15 2.61
N GLU A 31 -23.95 2.37 1.54
CA GLU A 31 -23.82 1.73 0.23
C GLU A 31 -22.43 1.99 -0.39
N ALA A 32 -21.79 3.12 -0.05
CA ALA A 32 -20.45 3.44 -0.55
C ALA A 32 -19.39 2.47 -0.02
N PHE A 33 -19.45 2.13 1.28
CA PHE A 33 -18.56 1.13 1.86
C PHE A 33 -18.95 -0.30 1.43
N GLU A 34 -20.24 -0.59 1.30
CA GLU A 34 -20.70 -1.89 0.78
C GLU A 34 -20.20 -2.14 -0.65
N GLY A 35 -20.24 -1.13 -1.51
CA GLY A 35 -19.69 -1.20 -2.87
C GLY A 35 -18.18 -1.47 -2.88
N ALA A 36 -17.41 -0.77 -2.04
CA ALA A 36 -15.98 -1.01 -1.91
C ALA A 36 -15.66 -2.42 -1.39
N LYS A 37 -16.42 -2.92 -0.40
CA LYS A 37 -16.28 -4.29 0.10
C LYS A 37 -16.58 -5.32 -0.99
N ASN A 38 -17.68 -5.15 -1.72
CA ASN A 38 -18.07 -6.05 -2.81
C ASN A 38 -17.01 -6.09 -3.92
N TRP A 39 -16.41 -4.94 -4.25
CA TRP A 39 -15.28 -4.89 -5.18
C TRP A 39 -14.10 -5.72 -4.67
N LEU A 40 -13.62 -5.45 -3.47
CA LEU A 40 -12.48 -6.18 -2.89
C LEU A 40 -12.74 -7.68 -2.76
N ASP A 41 -13.97 -8.09 -2.41
CA ASP A 41 -14.37 -9.50 -2.37
C ASP A 41 -14.30 -10.13 -3.77
N SER A 42 -14.73 -9.41 -4.81
CA SER A 42 -14.74 -9.92 -6.20
C SER A 42 -13.35 -10.11 -6.80
N VAL A 43 -12.35 -9.31 -6.39
CA VAL A 43 -10.98 -9.36 -6.91
C VAL A 43 -9.97 -10.02 -5.95
N THR A 44 -10.42 -10.54 -4.80
CA THR A 44 -9.59 -11.34 -3.90
C THR A 44 -9.72 -12.82 -4.22
N ASP A 45 -8.57 -13.50 -4.41
CA ASP A 45 -8.54 -14.92 -4.72
C ASP A 45 -8.70 -15.80 -3.46
N ASP A 46 -9.29 -16.98 -3.62
CA ASP A 46 -9.64 -17.85 -2.49
C ASP A 46 -8.47 -18.73 -2.01
N GLN A 47 -7.48 -18.97 -2.88
CA GLN A 47 -6.38 -19.92 -2.64
C GLN A 47 -5.22 -19.26 -1.90
N TYR A 48 -4.72 -18.16 -2.44
CA TYR A 48 -3.58 -17.39 -1.94
C TYR A 48 -3.99 -16.14 -1.19
N ARG A 49 -5.28 -15.77 -1.20
CA ARG A 49 -5.83 -14.60 -0.51
C ARG A 49 -5.22 -13.27 -0.98
N ARG A 50 -4.65 -13.24 -2.19
CA ARG A 50 -4.18 -12.01 -2.84
C ARG A 50 -5.35 -11.25 -3.42
N THR A 51 -5.29 -9.93 -3.30
CA THR A 51 -6.23 -9.05 -3.98
C THR A 51 -5.59 -8.60 -5.29
N GLY A 52 -6.30 -8.78 -6.41
CA GLY A 52 -5.89 -8.29 -7.73
C GLY A 52 -6.23 -6.81 -7.94
N TYR A 53 -5.74 -6.24 -9.04
CA TYR A 53 -5.95 -4.85 -9.41
C TYR A 53 -7.29 -4.61 -10.11
N MET A 54 -7.58 -5.36 -11.17
CA MET A 54 -8.83 -5.35 -11.91
C MET A 54 -9.59 -6.67 -11.78
N GLN A 55 -8.88 -7.79 -11.55
CA GLN A 55 -9.47 -9.11 -11.46
C GLN A 55 -8.61 -10.06 -10.60
N LYS A 56 -9.19 -11.19 -10.17
CA LYS A 56 -8.45 -12.23 -9.45
C LYS A 56 -7.25 -12.71 -10.28
N GLY A 57 -6.09 -12.83 -9.63
CA GLY A 57 -4.88 -13.40 -10.21
C GLY A 57 -4.11 -12.50 -11.18
N ASP A 58 -4.53 -11.25 -11.40
CA ASP A 58 -3.65 -10.29 -12.07
C ASP A 58 -2.46 -9.89 -11.18
N THR A 59 -1.47 -9.22 -11.78
CA THR A 59 -0.17 -8.92 -11.13
C THR A 59 -0.03 -7.45 -10.74
N GLY A 60 -1.13 -6.71 -10.71
CA GLY A 60 -1.10 -5.26 -10.47
C GLY A 60 -0.95 -4.41 -11.74
N ALA A 61 -1.15 -3.10 -11.59
CA ALA A 61 -0.82 -2.13 -12.62
C ALA A 61 0.69 -1.88 -12.67
N ARG A 62 1.25 -1.69 -13.87
CA ARG A 62 2.63 -1.22 -14.10
C ARG A 62 2.74 -0.40 -15.39
N PRO A 63 3.62 0.62 -15.44
CA PRO A 63 3.99 1.24 -16.70
C PRO A 63 4.68 0.21 -17.59
N ARG A 64 4.39 0.23 -18.89
CA ARG A 64 4.83 -0.82 -19.82
C ARG A 64 6.35 -0.95 -19.86
N GLU A 65 7.06 0.17 -19.78
CA GLU A 65 8.51 0.27 -19.80
C GLU A 65 9.19 -0.20 -18.51
N GLN A 66 8.42 -0.45 -17.45
CA GLN A 66 8.90 -0.93 -16.16
C GLN A 66 8.65 -2.43 -15.93
N ILE A 67 7.92 -3.08 -16.84
CA ILE A 67 7.70 -4.53 -16.82
C ILE A 67 9.06 -5.23 -16.87
N GLY A 68 9.29 -6.16 -15.94
CA GLY A 68 10.53 -6.93 -15.85
C GLY A 68 11.72 -6.19 -15.24
N LYS A 69 11.60 -4.91 -14.86
CA LYS A 69 12.65 -4.16 -14.13
C LYS A 69 12.47 -4.16 -12.62
N PHE A 70 11.23 -4.30 -12.17
CA PHE A 70 10.87 -4.30 -10.76
C PHE A 70 10.21 -5.64 -10.39
N ALA A 71 10.50 -6.14 -9.20
CA ALA A 71 9.85 -7.32 -8.65
C ALA A 71 8.35 -7.04 -8.41
N PRO A 72 7.47 -8.05 -8.52
CA PRO A 72 6.09 -7.94 -8.07
C PRO A 72 6.00 -7.50 -6.60
N ALA A 73 4.96 -6.72 -6.27
CA ALA A 73 4.71 -6.21 -4.92
C ALA A 73 3.26 -6.50 -4.51
N GLU A 74 3.02 -6.64 -3.21
CA GLU A 74 1.70 -7.00 -2.66
C GLU A 74 0.80 -5.77 -2.42
N THR A 75 0.84 -4.79 -3.33
CA THR A 75 0.18 -3.47 -3.17
C THR A 75 -1.33 -3.58 -3.05
N CYS A 76 -1.98 -4.36 -3.91
CA CYS A 76 -3.44 -4.51 -3.86
C CYS A 76 -3.90 -5.25 -2.60
N SER A 77 -3.11 -6.22 -2.11
CA SER A 77 -3.35 -6.88 -0.82
C SER A 77 -3.18 -5.91 0.37
N ALA A 78 -2.19 -5.01 0.32
CA ALA A 78 -2.03 -3.95 1.32
C ALA A 78 -3.25 -2.99 1.35
N ILE A 79 -3.74 -2.60 0.17
CA ILE A 79 -4.95 -1.78 0.03
C ILE A 79 -6.18 -2.51 0.56
N SER A 80 -6.29 -3.82 0.32
CA SER A 80 -7.37 -4.66 0.82
C SER A 80 -7.41 -4.67 2.36
N ILE A 81 -6.26 -4.88 3.02
CA ILE A 81 -6.16 -4.80 4.48
C ILE A 81 -6.63 -3.43 4.97
N MET A 82 -6.02 -2.35 4.49
CA MET A 82 -6.35 -0.99 4.94
C MET A 82 -7.84 -0.70 4.77
N SER A 83 -8.39 -1.01 3.59
CA SER A 83 -9.78 -0.72 3.28
C SER A 83 -10.73 -1.50 4.18
N ARG A 84 -10.47 -2.80 4.39
CA ARG A 84 -11.29 -3.66 5.25
C ARG A 84 -11.26 -3.21 6.71
N VAL A 85 -10.09 -2.87 7.23
CA VAL A 85 -9.97 -2.29 8.58
C VAL A 85 -10.78 -0.99 8.69
N PHE A 86 -10.71 -0.12 7.69
CA PHE A 86 -11.48 1.13 7.70
C PHE A 86 -12.99 0.90 7.57
N MET A 87 -13.41 -0.23 7.00
CA MET A 87 -14.79 -0.67 6.95
C MET A 87 -15.25 -1.43 8.20
N GLY A 88 -14.37 -1.66 9.18
CA GLY A 88 -14.69 -2.29 10.46
C GLY A 88 -14.39 -3.78 10.55
N ALA A 89 -13.57 -4.33 9.66
CA ALA A 89 -13.07 -5.70 9.78
C ALA A 89 -12.30 -5.89 11.09
N GLU A 90 -12.38 -7.08 11.69
CA GLU A 90 -11.70 -7.41 12.94
C GLU A 90 -10.28 -7.94 12.70
N ARG A 91 -9.37 -7.64 13.63
CA ARG A 91 -7.95 -8.01 13.54
C ARG A 91 -7.71 -9.50 13.29
N GLY A 92 -8.55 -10.36 13.89
CA GLY A 92 -8.44 -11.81 13.82
C GLY A 92 -9.01 -12.44 12.55
N GLU A 93 -9.55 -11.64 11.63
CA GLU A 93 -10.11 -12.19 10.40
C GLU A 93 -9.05 -12.95 9.59
N PRO A 94 -9.32 -14.21 9.18
CA PRO A 94 -8.34 -15.05 8.49
C PRO A 94 -7.75 -14.41 7.23
N LEU A 95 -8.54 -13.60 6.53
CA LEU A 95 -8.09 -12.87 5.34
C LEU A 95 -7.02 -11.82 5.69
N LEU A 96 -7.25 -11.01 6.72
CA LEU A 96 -6.29 -9.98 7.14
C LEU A 96 -4.97 -10.61 7.61
N LYS A 97 -5.06 -11.73 8.35
CA LYS A 97 -3.87 -12.49 8.75
C LYS A 97 -3.10 -13.02 7.53
N ALA A 98 -3.79 -13.68 6.59
CA ALA A 98 -3.16 -14.22 5.40
C ALA A 98 -2.45 -13.13 4.57
N GLN A 99 -3.09 -11.97 4.39
CA GLN A 99 -2.48 -10.85 3.68
C GLN A 99 -1.33 -10.21 4.46
N GLY A 100 -1.44 -10.10 5.79
CA GLY A 100 -0.32 -9.66 6.65
C GLY A 100 0.90 -10.57 6.55
N ASP A 101 0.68 -11.89 6.48
CA ASP A 101 1.74 -12.89 6.27
C ASP A 101 2.39 -12.75 4.88
N LEU A 102 1.62 -12.40 3.84
CA LEU A 102 2.15 -12.09 2.51
C LEU A 102 3.03 -10.83 2.53
N LEU A 103 2.54 -9.74 3.11
CA LEU A 103 3.28 -8.48 3.22
C LEU A 103 4.58 -8.65 4.03
N SER A 104 4.57 -9.51 5.06
CA SER A 104 5.75 -9.83 5.86
C SER A 104 6.86 -10.53 5.07
N GLN A 105 6.54 -11.19 3.97
CA GLN A 105 7.52 -11.80 3.06
C GLN A 105 8.07 -10.79 2.04
N ASN A 106 7.40 -9.64 1.89
CA ASN A 106 7.74 -8.59 0.92
C ASN A 106 8.07 -7.26 1.61
N LEU A 107 8.84 -7.29 2.70
CA LEU A 107 9.22 -6.08 3.44
C LEU A 107 9.91 -5.00 2.58
N PRO A 108 9.77 -3.71 2.93
CA PRO A 108 10.53 -2.62 2.32
C PRO A 108 12.03 -2.87 2.37
N ARG A 109 12.68 -2.79 1.20
CA ARG A 109 14.13 -2.92 1.05
C ARG A 109 14.60 -1.98 -0.04
N TRP A 110 15.55 -1.11 0.28
CA TRP A 110 16.21 -0.28 -0.72
C TRP A 110 17.22 -1.13 -1.50
N ASP A 111 16.70 -1.84 -2.49
CA ASP A 111 17.45 -2.85 -3.22
C ASP A 111 17.10 -2.77 -4.70
N THR A 112 18.05 -2.29 -5.50
CA THR A 112 17.85 -2.06 -6.93
C THR A 112 18.01 -3.32 -7.77
N ASN A 113 18.53 -4.42 -7.22
CA ASN A 113 18.89 -5.62 -8.01
C ASN A 113 18.59 -6.97 -7.31
N GLY A 114 18.09 -7.01 -6.08
CA GLY A 114 17.92 -8.27 -5.32
C GLY A 114 16.54 -8.92 -5.46
N GLY A 115 15.70 -8.47 -6.38
CA GLY A 115 14.50 -9.15 -6.81
C GLY A 115 14.77 -10.31 -7.78
N PRO A 116 13.76 -11.14 -8.09
CA PRO A 116 13.88 -12.23 -9.05
C PRO A 116 14.41 -11.71 -10.40
N GLY A 117 15.38 -12.42 -10.98
CA GLY A 117 15.98 -12.02 -12.26
C GLY A 117 16.81 -10.72 -12.21
N GLY A 118 17.26 -10.30 -11.03
CA GLY A 118 18.03 -9.05 -10.88
C GLY A 118 17.18 -7.79 -10.84
N THR A 119 15.89 -7.92 -10.54
CA THR A 119 14.94 -6.80 -10.52
C THR A 119 15.08 -5.92 -9.27
N SER A 120 14.69 -4.65 -9.38
CA SER A 120 14.55 -3.76 -8.23
C SER A 120 13.36 -4.13 -7.35
N ARG A 121 13.48 -3.99 -6.03
CA ARG A 121 12.40 -4.21 -5.05
C ARG A 121 11.83 -2.89 -4.51
N ILE A 122 12.20 -1.76 -5.11
CA ILE A 122 11.78 -0.43 -4.68
C ILE A 122 10.43 -0.09 -5.31
N ASP A 123 9.42 0.10 -4.46
CA ASP A 123 8.08 0.51 -4.84
C ASP A 123 7.51 1.39 -3.71
N PHE A 124 7.59 2.71 -3.88
CA PHE A 124 7.20 3.65 -2.82
C PHE A 124 5.70 3.64 -2.58
N TYR A 125 4.91 3.33 -3.61
CA TYR A 125 3.46 3.21 -3.50
C TYR A 125 3.06 2.03 -2.64
N TYR A 126 3.70 0.88 -2.90
CA TYR A 126 3.56 -0.29 -2.06
C TYR A 126 3.99 -0.02 -0.63
N TRP A 127 5.15 0.63 -0.42
CA TRP A 127 5.64 0.90 0.92
C TRP A 127 4.68 1.77 1.72
N TYR A 128 4.05 2.77 1.10
CA TYR A 128 3.02 3.59 1.74
C TYR A 128 1.80 2.77 2.20
N TYR A 129 1.16 2.04 1.29
CA TYR A 129 -0.02 1.23 1.65
C TYR A 129 0.31 0.07 2.58
N GLY A 130 1.46 -0.58 2.39
CA GLY A 130 1.95 -1.62 3.26
C GLY A 130 2.21 -1.09 4.67
N THR A 131 2.74 0.14 4.80
CA THR A 131 2.92 0.77 6.11
C THR A 131 1.58 1.04 6.79
N LEU A 132 0.57 1.53 6.06
CA LEU A 132 -0.79 1.70 6.60
C LEU A 132 -1.38 0.36 7.05
N ALA A 133 -1.32 -0.65 6.20
CA ALA A 133 -1.85 -1.98 6.47
C ALA A 133 -1.19 -2.61 7.71
N MET A 134 0.13 -2.67 7.74
CA MET A 134 0.89 -3.30 8.82
C MET A 134 0.81 -2.51 10.12
N PHE A 135 0.70 -1.18 10.06
CA PHE A 135 0.42 -0.35 11.23
C PHE A 135 -0.93 -0.69 11.84
N GLN A 136 -1.97 -0.84 11.02
CA GLN A 136 -3.30 -1.23 11.48
C GLN A 136 -3.28 -2.65 12.06
N LEU A 137 -2.61 -3.60 11.40
CA LEU A 137 -2.47 -4.97 11.92
C LEU A 137 -1.69 -5.05 13.24
N GLY A 138 -0.77 -4.13 13.53
CA GLY A 138 -0.08 -4.00 14.81
C GLY A 138 0.90 -5.14 15.15
N ASP A 139 1.24 -5.28 16.43
CA ASP A 139 2.15 -6.31 17.00
C ASP A 139 3.41 -6.57 16.16
N ASP A 140 3.74 -7.84 15.92
CA ASP A 140 4.94 -8.26 15.21
C ASP A 140 4.93 -7.86 13.73
N TYR A 141 3.74 -7.75 13.12
CA TYR A 141 3.58 -7.21 11.77
C TYR A 141 4.11 -5.78 11.72
N TRP A 142 3.63 -4.91 12.63
CA TRP A 142 4.07 -3.52 12.68
C TRP A 142 5.54 -3.41 13.07
N LYS A 143 5.98 -4.13 14.10
CA LYS A 143 7.38 -4.07 14.57
C LYS A 143 8.35 -4.39 13.44
N THR A 144 8.13 -5.51 12.75
CA THR A 144 9.01 -5.96 11.66
C THR A 144 8.95 -5.02 10.47
N TRP A 145 7.75 -4.60 10.06
CA TRP A 145 7.57 -3.69 8.94
C TRP A 145 8.20 -2.31 9.20
N ASN A 146 7.97 -1.73 10.37
CA ASN A 146 8.45 -0.39 10.71
C ASN A 146 9.97 -0.31 10.74
N GLU A 147 10.67 -1.33 11.27
CA GLU A 147 12.13 -1.37 11.23
C GLU A 147 12.66 -1.43 9.78
N ALA A 148 12.06 -2.28 8.94
CA ALA A 148 12.43 -2.38 7.53
C ALA A 148 12.16 -1.07 6.76
N MET A 149 10.98 -0.48 6.95
CA MET A 149 10.57 0.79 6.32
C MET A 149 11.50 1.93 6.72
N LYS A 150 11.76 2.14 8.02
CA LYS A 150 12.68 3.20 8.49
C LYS A 150 14.08 3.00 7.92
N THR A 151 14.59 1.76 7.93
CA THR A 151 15.91 1.45 7.39
C THR A 151 15.99 1.79 5.90
N ALA A 152 14.99 1.36 5.11
CA ALA A 152 14.95 1.61 3.68
C ALA A 152 14.81 3.11 3.37
N ILE A 153 13.91 3.81 4.04
CA ILE A 153 13.59 5.21 3.71
C ILE A 153 14.60 6.18 4.32
N VAL A 154 14.79 6.18 5.64
CA VAL A 154 15.65 7.17 6.33
C VAL A 154 17.10 7.04 5.89
N GLY A 155 17.57 5.81 5.65
CA GLY A 155 18.94 5.56 5.19
C GLY A 155 19.28 6.19 3.83
N HIS A 156 18.26 6.49 3.00
CA HIS A 156 18.43 6.91 1.61
C HIS A 156 17.88 8.32 1.34
N GLN A 157 17.55 9.08 2.38
CA GLN A 157 17.20 10.49 2.23
C GLN A 157 18.43 11.30 1.79
N ARG A 158 18.28 12.14 0.76
CA ARG A 158 19.33 13.05 0.31
C ARG A 158 19.73 14.03 1.43
N LYS A 159 21.04 14.29 1.57
CA LYS A 159 21.59 15.16 2.63
C LYS A 159 22.29 16.41 2.09
N ASP A 160 22.24 16.60 0.78
CA ASP A 160 23.09 17.49 0.01
C ASP A 160 22.32 18.28 -1.04
N GLY A 161 22.87 19.46 -1.40
CA GLY A 161 22.36 20.31 -2.47
C GLY A 161 20.91 20.77 -2.29
N ASP A 162 20.29 21.12 -3.42
CA ASP A 162 18.89 21.57 -3.50
C ASP A 162 17.90 20.43 -3.27
N GLU A 163 18.36 19.18 -3.35
CA GLU A 163 17.55 17.98 -3.18
C GLU A 163 17.54 17.45 -1.72
N ARG A 164 18.24 18.13 -0.81
CA ARG A 164 18.32 17.74 0.60
C ARG A 164 16.94 17.56 1.22
N GLY A 165 16.72 16.41 1.86
CA GLY A 165 15.45 16.03 2.47
C GLY A 165 14.52 15.25 1.55
N SER A 166 14.86 15.08 0.28
CA SER A 166 14.08 14.32 -0.72
C SER A 166 14.60 12.90 -0.94
N TRP A 167 13.92 12.15 -1.81
CA TRP A 167 14.34 10.85 -2.31
C TRP A 167 14.37 10.83 -3.84
N ASP A 168 15.36 10.15 -4.39
CA ASP A 168 15.49 9.97 -5.84
C ASP A 168 14.33 9.10 -6.37
N PRO A 169 13.69 9.46 -7.49
CA PRO A 169 12.52 8.75 -8.03
C PRO A 169 12.93 7.49 -8.79
N ILE A 170 13.52 6.53 -8.07
CA ILE A 170 14.09 5.29 -8.62
C ILE A 170 13.17 4.07 -8.45
N ASP A 171 11.95 4.28 -7.97
CA ASP A 171 10.96 3.21 -7.83
C ASP A 171 10.20 2.98 -9.14
N VAL A 172 9.32 1.97 -9.14
CA VAL A 172 8.56 1.57 -10.33
C VAL A 172 7.70 2.69 -10.92
N TRP A 173 7.29 3.68 -10.13
CA TRP A 173 6.44 4.80 -10.54
C TRP A 173 7.21 6.12 -10.71
N GLY A 174 8.51 6.14 -10.42
CA GLY A 174 9.33 7.34 -10.37
C GLY A 174 9.45 8.09 -11.70
N ASN A 175 9.38 7.38 -12.83
CA ASN A 175 9.38 7.99 -14.17
C ASN A 175 8.16 8.88 -14.42
N GLU A 176 7.00 8.53 -13.86
CA GLU A 176 5.76 9.30 -14.04
C GLU A 176 5.62 10.37 -12.96
N GLY A 177 5.89 10.01 -11.70
CA GLY A 177 5.66 10.91 -10.57
C GLY A 177 6.82 11.86 -10.24
N GLY A 178 8.05 11.51 -10.64
CA GLY A 178 9.26 12.27 -10.34
C GLY A 178 9.56 12.40 -8.84
N ARG A 179 10.49 13.30 -8.51
CA ARG A 179 11.01 13.51 -7.15
C ARG A 179 9.92 13.94 -6.16
N VAL A 180 8.93 14.71 -6.62
CA VAL A 180 7.81 15.17 -5.78
C VAL A 180 7.01 13.98 -5.27
N TYR A 181 6.62 13.07 -6.16
CA TYR A 181 5.93 11.82 -5.82
C TYR A 181 6.75 10.95 -4.85
N ALA A 182 8.02 10.70 -5.19
CA ALA A 182 8.89 9.85 -4.39
C ALA A 182 9.05 10.41 -2.98
N THR A 183 9.23 11.73 -2.86
CA THR A 183 9.34 12.39 -1.55
C THR A 183 8.02 12.35 -0.79
N ALA A 184 6.90 12.66 -1.45
CA ALA A 184 5.59 12.67 -0.81
C ALA A 184 5.24 11.29 -0.22
N LEU A 185 5.40 10.19 -0.98
CA LEU A 185 5.09 8.86 -0.47
C LEU A 185 6.01 8.39 0.65
N ASN A 186 7.30 8.71 0.57
CA ASN A 186 8.24 8.37 1.64
C ASN A 186 7.94 9.15 2.92
N VAL A 187 7.59 10.44 2.82
CA VAL A 187 7.13 11.24 3.97
C VAL A 187 5.83 10.69 4.53
N LEU A 188 4.83 10.43 3.68
CA LEU A 188 3.55 9.84 4.10
C LEU A 188 3.77 8.51 4.83
N SER A 189 4.69 7.67 4.36
CA SER A 189 5.05 6.41 5.00
C SER A 189 5.63 6.62 6.41
N LEU A 190 6.54 7.59 6.56
CA LEU A 190 7.17 7.92 7.85
C LEU A 190 6.20 8.56 8.85
N GLU A 191 5.13 9.21 8.38
CA GLU A 191 4.20 9.95 9.22
C GLU A 191 3.00 9.13 9.73
N ILE A 192 2.78 7.92 9.24
CA ILE A 192 1.54 7.15 9.49
C ILE A 192 1.20 7.05 10.97
N TYR A 193 2.16 6.72 11.83
CA TYR A 193 1.94 6.52 13.26
C TYR A 193 1.89 7.83 14.07
N TYR A 194 2.08 8.98 13.43
CA TYR A 194 1.78 10.30 14.00
C TYR A 194 0.42 10.84 13.57
N ARG A 195 -0.14 10.32 12.45
CA ARG A 195 -1.36 10.83 11.81
C ARG A 195 -2.59 9.96 12.02
N TYR A 196 -2.38 8.67 12.26
CA TYR A 196 -3.47 7.70 12.40
C TYR A 196 -3.42 7.03 13.77
N ASP A 197 -4.56 7.01 14.43
CA ASP A 197 -4.79 6.08 15.52
C ASP A 197 -4.90 4.64 14.96
N ARG A 198 -4.54 3.67 15.80
CA ARG A 198 -4.81 2.27 15.48
C ARG A 198 -6.32 2.01 15.57
N ALA A 199 -6.88 1.40 14.53
CA ALA A 199 -8.27 0.95 14.53
C ALA A 199 -8.49 -0.20 15.53
N PHE A 200 -7.46 -1.02 15.75
CA PHE A 200 -7.44 -2.04 16.79
C PHE A 200 -6.76 -1.48 18.04
N LYS A 201 -7.49 -1.45 19.15
CA LYS A 201 -6.96 -1.07 20.47
C LYS A 201 -6.37 -2.29 21.17
#